data_AF-A0A1J4WKP0-F1
#
_entry.id   AF-A0A1J4WKP0-F1
#
_cell.length_a   1.000
_cell.length_b   1.000
_cell.length_c   1.000
_cell.angle_alpha   90.00
_cell.angle_beta   90.00
_cell.angle_gamma   90.00
#
_symmetry.space_group_name_H-M   'P 1'
#
loop_
_entity.id
_entity.type
_entity.pdbx_description
1 polymer ?
#
loop_
_entity_poly.entity_id
_entity_poly.type
_entity_poly.pdbx_seq_one_letter_code
_entity_poly.pdbx_strand_id
1 'polypeptide(L)'
;MKDSKLQNLIRAEIRRQEESIDLIASENFVSSDILHVLGSPLSNKYSEGYPGKRYYPGNIYYDEIERLAQGRALKAFKLNPKEWHVNIQPYFRLAGESSCLYGFNGTTRNAYGHEIGLRWALNPWPQSFSYRQVLEFGSVWRK
;
A
#
# COMPACT_ATOMS: atom_id res chain seq x y z
N MET A 1 12.46 24.27 -4.91
CA MET A 1 13.32 23.52 -3.97
C MET A 1 14.63 24.29 -3.82
N LYS A 2 15.20 24.40 -2.61
CA LYS A 2 16.45 25.15 -2.38
C LYS A 2 17.71 24.36 -2.75
N ASP A 3 17.64 23.04 -2.71
CA ASP A 3 18.73 22.15 -3.13
C ASP A 3 18.76 22.04 -4.66
N SER A 4 19.72 22.71 -5.28
CA SER A 4 19.88 22.71 -6.75
C SER A 4 20.39 21.38 -7.29
N LYS A 5 21.21 20.65 -6.53
CA LYS A 5 21.77 19.36 -6.95
C LYS A 5 20.66 18.32 -7.01
N LEU A 6 19.84 18.23 -5.96
CA LEU A 6 18.69 17.33 -5.94
C LEU A 6 17.68 17.69 -7.04
N GLN A 7 17.49 18.98 -7.33
CA GLN A 7 16.56 19.41 -8.37
C GLN A 7 16.98 18.92 -9.75
N ASN A 8 18.28 18.97 -10.03
CA ASN A 8 18.83 18.48 -11.29
C ASN A 8 18.70 16.96 -11.42
N LEU A 9 18.92 16.22 -10.33
CA LEU A 9 18.74 14.76 -10.32
C LEU A 9 17.28 14.36 -10.56
N ILE A 10 16.32 15.03 -9.90
CA ILE A 10 14.89 14.77 -10.10
C ILE A 10 14.49 15.03 -11.56
N ARG A 11 14.95 16.14 -12.16
CA ARG A 11 14.66 16.45 -13.57
C ARG A 11 15.26 15.41 -14.52
N ALA A 12 16.48 14.95 -14.24
CA ALA A 12 17.11 13.92 -15.04
C ALA A 12 16.34 12.59 -14.97
N GLU A 13 15.82 12.21 -13.80
CA GLU A 13 15.00 11.00 -13.64
C GLU A 13 13.64 11.11 -14.33
N ILE A 14 12.95 12.26 -14.21
CA ILE A 14 11.70 12.52 -14.95
C ILE A 14 11.95 12.36 -16.45
N ARG A 15 13.00 12.98 -16.97
CA ARG A 15 13.37 12.88 -18.38
C ARG A 15 13.67 11.44 -18.79
N ARG A 16 14.38 10.68 -17.95
CA ARG A 16 14.63 9.25 -18.20
C ARG A 16 13.32 8.49 -18.31
N GLN A 17 12.36 8.70 -17.41
CA GLN A 17 11.05 8.04 -17.44
C GLN A 17 10.23 8.41 -18.68
N GLU A 18 10.27 9.67 -19.13
CA GLU A 18 9.58 10.14 -20.33
C GLU A 18 10.19 9.61 -21.64
N GLU A 19 11.51 9.44 -21.67
CA GLU A 19 12.27 8.99 -22.85
C GLU A 19 12.46 7.46 -22.89
N SER A 20 12.08 6.72 -21.83
CA SER A 20 12.24 5.26 -21.74
C SER A 20 10.91 4.53 -21.82
N ILE A 21 10.91 3.37 -22.47
CA ILE A 21 9.81 2.41 -22.35
C ILE A 21 10.10 1.56 -21.12
N ASP A 22 9.26 1.68 -20.09
CA ASP A 22 9.35 0.86 -18.89
C ASP A 22 8.58 -0.45 -19.07
N LEU A 23 9.26 -1.58 -18.87
CA LEU A 23 8.71 -2.93 -19.01
C LEU A 23 8.72 -3.70 -17.69
N ILE A 24 9.05 -3.03 -16.57
CA ILE A 24 9.00 -3.65 -15.25
C ILE A 24 7.52 -3.77 -14.85
N ALA A 25 7.00 -5.00 -14.84
CA ALA A 25 5.57 -5.28 -14.68
C ALA A 25 4.93 -4.75 -13.37
N SER A 26 5.75 -4.48 -12.34
CA SER A 26 5.30 -3.95 -11.05
C SER A 26 5.42 -2.43 -10.92
N GLU A 27 6.10 -1.76 -11.85
CA GLU A 27 6.24 -0.30 -11.84
C GLU A 27 5.05 0.35 -12.53
N ASN A 28 4.74 1.58 -12.12
CA ASN A 28 3.62 2.34 -12.65
C ASN A 28 3.81 3.85 -12.45
N PHE A 29 3.21 4.64 -13.33
CA PHE A 29 3.19 6.10 -13.23
C PHE A 29 1.91 6.56 -12.55
N VAL A 30 2.05 7.28 -11.44
CA VAL A 30 0.92 7.82 -10.69
C VAL A 30 0.47 9.16 -11.25
N SER A 31 -0.82 9.48 -11.08
CA SER A 31 -1.37 10.79 -11.45
C SER A 31 -0.76 11.93 -10.63
N SER A 32 -0.79 13.15 -11.18
CA SER A 32 -0.36 14.38 -10.49
C SER A 32 -1.09 14.60 -9.17
N ASP A 33 -2.37 14.21 -9.08
CA ASP A 33 -3.18 14.38 -7.88
C ASP A 33 -2.65 13.53 -6.72
N ILE A 34 -2.17 12.31 -7.01
CA ILE A 34 -1.55 11.43 -6.01
C ILE A 34 -0.25 12.05 -5.50
N LEU A 35 0.59 12.58 -6.40
CA LEU A 35 1.84 13.26 -6.03
C LEU A 35 1.59 14.50 -5.17
N HIS A 36 0.55 15.27 -5.50
CA HIS A 36 0.16 16.44 -4.72
C HIS A 36 -0.26 16.08 -3.30
N VAL A 37 -1.05 15.01 -3.12
CA VAL A 37 -1.45 14.54 -1.79
C VAL A 37 -0.25 14.00 -1.00
N LEU A 38 0.65 13.23 -1.64
CA LEU A 38 1.86 12.71 -0.99
C LEU A 38 2.80 13.83 -0.51
N GLY A 39 2.91 14.92 -1.28
CA GLY A 39 3.70 16.10 -0.91
C GLY A 39 3.00 17.09 0.03
N SER A 40 1.79 16.77 0.50
CA SER A 40 0.99 17.68 1.32
C SER A 40 1.41 17.69 2.79
N PRO A 41 0.95 18.68 3.59
CA PRO A 41 1.14 18.70 5.04
C PRO A 41 0.53 17.50 5.79
N LEU A 42 -0.19 16.60 5.10
CA LEU A 42 -0.74 15.40 5.73
C LEU A 42 0.35 14.56 6.42
N SER A 43 1.58 14.59 5.89
CA SER A 43 2.76 13.93 6.43
C SER A 43 3.22 14.45 7.81
N ASN A 44 2.78 15.63 8.23
CA ASN A 44 3.20 16.24 9.49
C ASN A 44 2.51 15.66 10.73
N LYS A 45 1.42 14.89 10.54
CA LYS A 45 0.58 14.45 11.65
C LYS A 45 0.87 13.05 12.10
N TYR A 46 1.09 12.92 13.40
CA TYR A 46 1.08 11.64 14.08
C TYR A 46 -0.35 11.24 14.45
N SER A 47 -0.82 10.11 13.91
CA SER A 47 -2.23 9.67 13.96
C SER A 47 -2.38 8.21 14.43
N GLU A 48 -1.51 7.78 15.36
CA GLU A 48 -1.53 6.42 15.91
C GLU A 48 -2.88 6.02 16.50
N GLY A 49 -3.28 4.78 16.24
CA GLY A 49 -4.58 4.21 16.59
C GLY A 49 -5.49 4.09 15.37
N TYR A 50 -6.79 3.93 15.62
CA TYR A 50 -7.81 3.83 14.57
C TYR A 50 -8.80 5.00 14.67
N PRO A 51 -9.58 5.29 13.61
CA PRO A 51 -10.56 6.37 13.64
C PRO A 51 -11.53 6.28 14.83
N GLY A 52 -11.61 7.34 15.64
CA GLY A 52 -12.37 7.40 16.90
C GLY A 52 -11.66 6.80 18.13
N LYS A 53 -10.49 6.17 17.96
CA LYS A 53 -9.65 5.58 19.02
C LYS A 53 -8.17 5.93 18.77
N ARG A 54 -7.88 7.23 18.74
CA ARG A 54 -6.53 7.76 18.54
C ARG A 54 -5.83 7.98 19.88
N TYR A 55 -4.53 7.72 19.92
CA TYR A 55 -3.71 7.99 21.11
C TYR A 55 -3.43 9.48 21.31
N TYR A 56 -3.46 10.26 20.22
CA TYR A 56 -3.14 11.68 20.22
C TYR A 56 -4.32 12.54 19.71
N PRO A 57 -4.47 13.78 20.21
CA PRO A 57 -5.55 14.69 19.81
C PRO A 57 -5.33 15.27 18.41
N GLY A 58 -6.37 15.90 17.84
CA GLY A 58 -6.29 16.66 16.58
C GLY A 58 -6.29 15.82 15.31
N ASN A 59 -7.02 14.70 15.31
CA ASN A 59 -7.12 13.75 14.20
C ASN A 59 -8.49 13.79 13.47
N ILE A 60 -9.29 14.85 13.68
CA ILE A 60 -10.67 14.95 13.16
C ILE A 60 -10.72 14.69 11.64
N TYR A 61 -9.88 15.40 10.88
CA TYR A 61 -9.82 15.23 9.42
C TYR A 61 -9.09 13.94 8.99
N TYR A 62 -8.15 13.45 9.79
CA TYR A 62 -7.44 12.18 9.51
C TYR A 62 -8.38 10.99 9.61
N ASP A 63 -9.29 11.02 10.58
CA ASP A 63 -10.33 10.01 10.73
C ASP A 63 -11.29 9.99 9.53
N GLU A 64 -11.66 11.15 9.00
CA GLU A 64 -12.47 11.26 7.78
C GLU A 64 -11.73 10.73 6.55
N ILE A 65 -10.45 11.09 6.39
CA ILE A 65 -9.60 10.62 5.29
C ILE A 65 -9.46 9.09 5.34
N GLU A 66 -9.17 8.52 6.51
CA GLU A 66 -9.01 7.08 6.66
C GLU A 66 -10.32 6.33 6.37
N ARG A 67 -11.46 6.80 6.90
CA ARG A 67 -12.77 6.20 6.58
C ARG A 67 -13.12 6.30 5.09
N LEU A 68 -12.79 7.44 4.46
CA LEU A 68 -13.00 7.62 3.02
C LEU A 68 -12.16 6.64 2.20
N ALA A 69 -10.89 6.44 2.57
CA ALA A 69 -10.00 5.49 1.91
C ALA A 69 -10.49 4.04 2.09
N GLN A 70 -10.91 3.65 3.30
CA GLN A 70 -11.49 2.34 3.57
C GLN A 70 -12.75 2.09 2.72
N GLY A 71 -13.66 3.06 2.66
CA GLY A 71 -14.87 2.96 1.85
C GLY A 71 -14.58 2.83 0.35
N ARG A 72 -13.61 3.59 -0.15
CA ARG A 72 -13.15 3.51 -1.55
C ARG A 72 -12.50 2.16 -1.85
N ALA A 73 -11.70 1.61 -0.95
CA ALA A 73 -11.08 0.29 -1.12
C ALA A 73 -12.14 -0.82 -1.20
N LEU A 74 -13.09 -0.87 -0.26
CA LEU A 74 -14.18 -1.85 -0.31
C LEU A 74 -15.00 -1.73 -1.59
N LYS A 75 -15.29 -0.50 -2.04
CA LYS A 75 -16.00 -0.26 -3.30
C LYS A 75 -15.19 -0.73 -4.52
N ALA A 76 -13.90 -0.46 -4.58
CA ALA A 76 -13.03 -0.85 -5.68
C ALA A 76 -12.97 -2.38 -5.84
N PHE A 77 -12.95 -3.11 -4.72
CA PHE A 77 -12.96 -4.58 -4.71
C PHE A 77 -14.37 -5.20 -4.69
N LYS A 78 -15.43 -4.39 -4.78
CA LYS A 78 -16.84 -4.83 -4.75
C LYS A 78 -17.19 -5.68 -3.51
N LEU A 79 -16.64 -5.31 -2.36
CA LEU A 79 -16.83 -6.03 -1.10
C LEU A 79 -17.95 -5.40 -0.28
N ASN A 80 -18.78 -6.25 0.33
CA ASN A 80 -19.85 -5.81 1.22
C ASN A 80 -19.28 -5.30 2.55
N PRO A 81 -19.48 -4.03 2.94
CA PRO A 81 -18.96 -3.48 4.20
C PRO A 81 -19.51 -4.17 5.46
N LYS A 82 -20.63 -4.89 5.36
CA LYS A 82 -21.18 -5.70 6.47
C LYS A 82 -20.37 -6.96 6.72
N GLU A 83 -19.76 -7.50 5.67
CA GLU A 83 -19.02 -8.76 5.71
C GLU A 83 -17.52 -8.54 5.67
N TRP A 84 -17.04 -7.40 5.19
CA TRP A 84 -15.62 -7.15 4.99
C TRP A 84 -15.17 -5.90 5.73
N HIS A 85 -13.94 -5.96 6.21
CA HIS A 85 -13.20 -4.84 6.77
C HIS A 85 -11.90 -4.65 6.00
N VAL A 86 -11.37 -3.42 5.99
CA VAL A 86 -10.10 -3.09 5.36
C VAL A 86 -9.28 -2.18 6.26
N ASN A 87 -8.02 -2.54 6.48
CA ASN A 87 -7.00 -1.71 7.10
C ASN A 87 -6.12 -1.09 6.02
N ILE A 88 -6.05 0.24 5.98
CA ILE A 88 -5.28 0.98 4.97
C ILE A 88 -3.97 1.57 5.53
N GLN A 89 -3.57 1.19 6.74
CA GLN A 89 -2.37 1.69 7.42
C GLN A 89 -1.04 1.01 7.04
N PRO A 90 -0.98 -0.21 6.46
CA PRO A 90 0.31 -0.80 6.11
C PRO A 90 1.13 0.04 5.12
N TYR A 91 2.38 0.34 5.49
CA TYR A 91 3.29 1.20 4.71
C TYR A 91 3.73 0.59 3.37
N PHE A 92 3.96 -0.71 3.35
CA PHE A 92 4.35 -1.47 2.17
C PHE A 92 3.81 -2.90 2.29
N ARG A 93 3.80 -3.63 1.17
CA ARG A 93 3.18 -4.95 1.07
C ARG A 93 3.60 -5.92 2.17
N LEU A 94 4.90 -6.08 2.41
CA LEU A 94 5.42 -7.01 3.43
C LEU A 94 4.99 -6.63 4.85
N ALA A 95 4.84 -5.33 5.15
CA ALA A 95 4.30 -4.90 6.44
C ALA A 95 2.83 -5.33 6.60
N GLY A 96 2.04 -5.24 5.52
CA GLY A 96 0.65 -5.72 5.50
C GLY A 96 0.56 -7.24 5.69
N GLU A 97 1.33 -8.01 4.93
CA GLU A 97 1.40 -9.48 5.06
C GLU A 97 1.79 -9.91 6.46
N SER A 98 2.84 -9.30 7.02
CA SER A 98 3.28 -9.59 8.39
C SER A 98 2.19 -9.27 9.41
N SER A 99 1.52 -8.11 9.28
CA SER A 99 0.45 -7.71 10.19
C SER A 99 -0.74 -8.67 10.18
N CYS A 100 -1.13 -9.20 9.01
CA CYS A 100 -2.15 -10.22 8.92
C CYS A 100 -1.72 -11.52 9.58
N LEU A 101 -0.51 -12.00 9.30
CA LEU A 101 0.00 -13.23 9.91
C LEU A 101 0.00 -13.14 11.44
N TYR A 102 0.48 -12.03 12.01
CA TYR A 102 0.44 -11.83 13.46
C TYR A 102 -0.99 -11.67 14.00
N GLY A 103 -1.88 -11.04 13.24
CA GLY A 103 -3.29 -10.88 13.59
C GLY A 103 -4.08 -12.20 13.60
N PHE A 104 -3.75 -13.14 12.71
CA PHE A 104 -4.42 -14.45 12.61
C PHE A 104 -3.82 -15.52 13.53
N ASN A 105 -2.50 -15.57 13.69
CA ASN A 105 -1.80 -16.74 14.28
C ASN A 105 -1.29 -16.57 15.71
N GLY A 106 -1.78 -15.58 16.48
CA GLY A 106 -1.54 -15.41 17.93
C GLY A 106 -0.36 -16.21 18.50
N THR A 107 0.87 -15.70 18.31
CA THR A 107 2.16 -16.22 18.83
C THR A 107 2.47 -17.73 18.69
N THR A 108 1.63 -18.58 18.08
CA THR A 108 1.85 -20.02 18.02
C THR A 108 1.33 -20.67 16.72
N ARG A 109 2.26 -21.36 16.04
CA ARG A 109 2.14 -22.39 14.98
C ARG A 109 2.01 -21.94 13.51
N ASN A 110 2.95 -22.51 12.74
CA ASN A 110 3.01 -22.83 11.31
C ASN A 110 2.03 -22.08 10.39
N ALA A 111 2.48 -20.92 9.88
CA ALA A 111 1.97 -20.42 8.62
C ALA A 111 2.51 -21.31 7.49
N TYR A 112 1.63 -22.07 6.82
CA TYR A 112 1.98 -22.74 5.57
C TYR A 112 1.98 -21.70 4.45
N GLY A 113 3.03 -20.87 4.43
CA GLY A 113 3.42 -20.16 3.22
C GLY A 113 4.10 -21.16 2.31
N HIS A 114 3.68 -21.25 1.05
CA HIS A 114 4.53 -21.86 0.04
C HIS A 114 5.94 -21.24 0.16
N GLU A 115 6.98 -22.06 0.30
CA GLU A 115 8.43 -21.73 0.41
C GLU A 115 8.99 -21.02 -0.86
N ILE A 116 8.10 -20.34 -1.57
CA ILE A 116 8.09 -19.91 -2.96
C ILE A 116 8.05 -18.36 -2.98
N GLY A 117 7.63 -17.67 -1.91
CA GLY A 117 7.45 -16.21 -1.94
C GLY A 117 8.73 -15.38 -2.21
N LEU A 118 9.86 -15.73 -1.59
CA LEU A 118 11.12 -14.98 -1.76
C LEU A 118 11.92 -15.39 -2.99
N ARG A 119 11.81 -16.66 -3.42
CA ARG A 119 12.60 -17.17 -4.56
C ARG A 119 12.10 -16.64 -5.91
N TRP A 120 10.85 -16.16 -5.97
CA TRP A 120 10.18 -15.70 -7.19
C TRP A 120 10.27 -14.18 -7.41
N ALA A 121 10.54 -13.40 -6.36
CA ALA A 121 10.82 -11.96 -6.49
C ALA A 121 12.23 -11.68 -7.02
N LEU A 122 13.13 -12.67 -7.00
CA LEU A 122 14.57 -12.51 -7.27
C LEU A 122 15.08 -13.30 -8.50
N ASN A 123 14.23 -13.99 -9.28
CA ASN A 123 14.65 -14.78 -10.45
C ASN A 123 13.67 -14.68 -11.64
N PRO A 124 14.12 -14.90 -12.90
CA PRO A 124 13.32 -14.64 -14.10
C PRO A 124 12.20 -15.68 -14.33
N TRP A 125 11.07 -15.16 -14.83
CA TRP A 125 9.74 -15.78 -14.94
C TRP A 125 9.65 -17.04 -15.85
N PRO A 126 8.95 -18.11 -15.44
CA PRO A 126 8.38 -19.08 -16.36
C PRO A 126 7.02 -18.60 -16.89
N GLN A 127 6.79 -18.84 -18.19
CA GLN A 127 5.58 -18.50 -18.93
C GLN A 127 4.37 -19.34 -18.47
N SER A 128 3.49 -18.75 -17.68
CA SER A 128 2.02 -18.94 -17.66
C SER A 128 1.47 -18.82 -16.23
N PHE A 129 0.81 -17.71 -15.88
CA PHE A 129 -0.02 -17.64 -14.67
C PHE A 129 -1.26 -16.77 -14.89
N SER A 130 -2.38 -17.22 -14.31
CA SER A 130 -3.68 -16.55 -14.42
C SER A 130 -3.80 -15.40 -13.41
N TYR A 131 -4.47 -14.33 -13.84
CA TYR A 131 -4.64 -13.04 -13.15
C TYR A 131 -5.27 -13.08 -11.74
N ARG A 132 -5.82 -14.24 -11.31
CA ARG A 132 -6.59 -14.35 -10.05
C ARG A 132 -5.76 -14.44 -8.77
N GLN A 133 -4.46 -14.71 -8.83
CA GLN A 133 -3.64 -14.99 -7.64
C GLN A 133 -2.79 -13.80 -7.14
N VAL A 134 -2.81 -12.66 -7.83
CA VAL A 134 -1.97 -11.50 -7.47
C VAL A 134 -2.64 -10.57 -6.45
N LEU A 135 -3.91 -10.79 -6.09
CA LEU A 135 -4.73 -9.84 -5.33
C LEU A 135 -5.26 -10.38 -3.99
N GLU A 136 -4.49 -11.22 -3.28
CA GLU A 136 -4.74 -11.41 -1.84
C GLU A 136 -4.16 -10.21 -1.08
N PHE A 137 -4.96 -9.14 -0.99
CA PHE A 137 -4.65 -7.97 -0.18
C PHE A 137 -4.65 -8.36 1.30
N GLY A 138 -3.46 -8.53 1.89
CA GLY A 138 -3.20 -8.75 3.32
C GLY A 138 -3.55 -7.55 4.20
N SER A 139 -4.72 -6.98 4.00
CA SER A 139 -5.26 -5.79 4.63
C SER A 139 -6.79 -5.79 4.62
N VAL A 140 -7.40 -6.78 3.98
CA VAL A 140 -8.85 -6.92 3.83
C VAL A 140 -9.24 -8.27 4.41
N TRP A 141 -10.20 -8.29 5.34
CA TRP A 141 -10.63 -9.53 5.99
C TRP A 141 -12.14 -9.58 6.16
N ARG A 142 -12.66 -10.80 6.18
CA ARG A 142 -14.07 -11.05 6.45
C ARG A 142 -14.31 -10.89 7.95
N LYS A 143 -15.38 -10.19 8.30
CA LYS A 143 -15.90 -10.02 9.67
C LYS A 143 -16.55 -11.31 10.17
#